data_AF-A0A2E5RD03-F1
#
_entry.id   AF-A0A2E5RD03-F1
#
_cell.length_a   1.000
_cell.length_b   1.000
_cell.length_c   1.000
_cell.angle_alpha   90.00
_cell.angle_beta   90.00
_cell.angle_gamma   90.00
#
_symmetry.space_group_name_H-M   'P 1'
#
loop_
_entity.id
_entity.type
_entity.pdbx_description
1 polymer ?
#
loop_
_entity_poly.entity_id
_entity_poly.type
_entity_poly.pdbx_seq_one_letter_code
_entity_poly.pdbx_strand_id
1 'polypeptide(L)' 'MPQPIESVAIVGAGNMGSGIAQKTAQEMFQVQMVDREEQWVER' A
#
# COMPACT_ATOMS: atom_id res chain seq x y z
N MET A 1 -0.42 23.25 -12.71
CA MET A 1 -0.73 22.66 -11.38
C MET A 1 -0.38 21.18 -11.46
N PRO A 2 0.32 20.60 -10.47
CA PRO A 2 0.59 19.17 -10.49
C PRO A 2 -0.72 18.38 -10.39
N GLN A 3 -0.76 17.22 -11.04
CA GLN A 3 -1.88 16.28 -10.90
C GLN A 3 -1.88 15.68 -9.49
N PRO A 4 -3.06 15.43 -8.88
CA PRO A 4 -3.14 14.76 -7.59
C PRO A 4 -2.65 13.31 -7.68
N ILE A 5 -2.23 12.76 -6.55
CA ILE A 5 -1.89 11.34 -6.44
C ILE A 5 -3.18 10.53 -6.35
N GLU A 6 -3.30 9.49 -7.16
CA GLU A 6 -4.48 8.60 -7.19
C GLU A 6 -4.16 7.19 -6.69
N SER A 7 -2.92 6.75 -6.89
CA SER A 7 -2.45 5.40 -6.54
C SER A 7 -1.14 5.42 -5.77
N VAL A 8 -0.98 4.47 -4.86
CA VAL A 8 0.18 4.33 -3.99
C VAL A 8 0.62 2.86 -3.96
N ALA A 9 1.89 2.62 -4.30
CA ALA A 9 2.52 1.32 -4.10
C ALA A 9 3.30 1.32 -2.78
N ILE A 10 3.12 0.28 -1.98
CA ILE A 10 3.79 0.10 -0.68
C ILE A 10 4.66 -1.14 -0.78
N VAL A 11 5.97 -0.95 -0.66
CA VAL A 11 6.97 -2.03 -0.77
C VAL A 11 7.40 -2.46 0.63
N GLY A 12 7.08 -3.70 0.97
CA GLY A 12 7.23 -4.30 2.30
C GLY A 12 5.87 -4.48 2.98
N ALA A 13 5.52 -5.72 3.30
CA ALA A 13 4.25 -6.12 3.93
C ALA A 13 4.38 -6.44 5.44
N GLY A 14 5.48 -6.01 6.07
CA GLY A 14 5.62 -6.05 7.53
C GLY A 14 4.67 -5.07 8.24
N ASN A 15 4.65 -5.11 9.58
CA ASN A 15 3.69 -4.36 10.42
C ASN A 15 3.52 -2.87 10.05
N MET A 16 4.62 -2.19 9.71
CA MET A 16 4.55 -0.78 9.31
C MET A 16 3.95 -0.61 7.91
N GLY A 17 4.34 -1.46 6.96
CA GLY A 17 3.84 -1.41 5.59
C GLY A 17 2.35 -1.72 5.51
N SER A 18 1.87 -2.72 6.26
CA SER A 18 0.44 -3.04 6.36
C SER A 18 -0.35 -1.91 7.02
N GLY A 19 0.18 -1.28 8.08
CA GLY A 19 -0.44 -0.12 8.72
C GLY A 19 -0.56 1.09 7.79
N ILE A 20 0.48 1.36 6.98
CA ILE A 20 0.45 2.41 5.96
C ILE A 20 -0.60 2.06 4.89
N ALA A 21 -0.60 0.82 4.38
CA ALA A 21 -1.56 0.39 3.37
C ALA A 21 -3.00 0.49 3.84
N GLN A 22 -3.27 0.08 5.08
CA GLN A 22 -4.57 0.23 5.71
C GLN A 22 -5.00 1.68 5.79
N LYS A 23 -4.11 2.58 6.27
CA LYS A 23 -4.44 4.00 6.36
C LYS A 23 -4.65 4.62 4.98
N THR A 24 -3.78 4.33 4.02
CA THR A 24 -3.89 4.84 2.64
C THR A 24 -5.18 4.37 1.96
N ALA A 25 -5.60 3.12 2.19
CA ALA A 25 -6.88 2.60 1.69
C ALA A 25 -8.09 3.26 2.36
N GLN A 26 -8.02 3.56 3.67
CA GLN A 26 -9.07 4.31 4.38
C GLN A 26 -9.26 5.73 3.83
N GLU A 27 -8.19 6.34 3.31
CA GLU A 27 -8.22 7.64 2.63
C GLU A 27 -8.63 7.52 1.15
N MET A 28 -9.12 6.36 0.70
CA MET A 28 -9.69 6.11 -0.63
C MET A 28 -8.70 6.16 -1.81
N PHE A 29 -7.39 6.08 -1.54
CA PHE A 29 -6.39 5.88 -2.60
C PHE A 29 -6.41 4.43 -3.10
N GLN A 30 -6.03 4.23 -4.36
CA GLN A 30 -5.78 2.88 -4.87
C GLN A 30 -4.44 2.38 -4.32
N VAL A 31 -4.44 1.22 -3.65
CA VAL A 31 -3.25 0.69 -2.97
C VAL A 31 -2.80 -0.61 -3.62
N GLN A 32 -1.51 -0.69 -3.95
CA GLN A 32 -0.84 -1.94 -4.27
C GLN A 32 0.17 -2.26 -3.18
N MET A 33 0.01 -3.41 -2.52
CA MET A 33 1.02 -3.94 -1.61
C MET A 33 1.97 -4.86 -2.37
N VAL A 34 3.26 -4.70 -2.14
CA VAL A 34 4.32 -5.44 -2.83
C VAL A 34 5.29 -5.98 -1.80
N ASP A 35 5.58 -7.27 -1.85
CA ASP A 35 6.70 -7.87 -1.13
C ASP A 35 7.41 -8.86 -2.06
N ARG A 36 8.54 -9.41 -1.61
CA ARG A 36 9.36 -10.36 -2.39
C ARG A 36 8.64 -11.67 -2.67
N GLU A 37 7.79 -12.10 -1.75
CA GLU A 37 7.02 -13.34 -1.87
C GLU A 37 5.53 -13.05 -1.62
N GLU A 38 4.66 -13.66 -2.43
CA GLU A 38 3.21 -13.44 -2.41
C GLU A 38 2.59 -13.74 -1.03
N GLN A 39 3.12 -14.74 -0.32
CA GLN A 39 2.70 -15.11 1.03
C GLN A 39 2.83 -14.00 2.08
N TRP A 40 3.60 -12.95 1.83
CA TRP A 40 3.70 -11.80 2.72
C TRP A 40 2.64 -10.74 2.44
N VAL A 41 2.11 -10.71 1.22
CA VAL A 41 1.04 -9.80 0.80
C VAL A 41 -0.35 -10.37 1.11
N GLU A 42 -0.53 -11.68 0.99
CA GLU A 42 -1.84 -12.35 1.16
C GLU A 42 -2.28 -12.55 2.63
N ARG A 43 -1.44 -12.20 3.61
CA ARG A 43 -1.74 -12.36 5.04
C ARG A 43 -2.67 -11.29 5.58
#